data_AF-D5WTI7-F1
#
_entry.id   AF-D5WTI7-F1
#
_cell.length_a   1.000
_cell.length_b   1.000
_cell.length_c   1.000
_cell.angle_alpha   90.00
_cell.angle_beta   90.00
_cell.angle_gamma   90.00
#
_symmetry.space_group_name_H-M   'P 1'
#
loop_
_entity.id
_entity.type
_entity.pdbx_description
1 polymer ?
#
loop_
_entity_poly.entity_id
_entity_poly.type
_entity_poly.pdbx_seq_one_letter_code
_entity_poly.pdbx_strand_id
1 'polypeptide(L)'
;MSREQWQAVMELTAPEFHTFLLEHRVLAERMEAVRRDRSPELYRLALGELGREIDHHFVHEEKFVLPKVEPYFPSAVAGPAVKLRSEHDLIRRRHREVVAGMDPRAGIGDVAGPWGDAVRLLAYLVLRHIEKEDHYFFPMISRILTPEERAEVAEALARANRKMEKAP
;
A
#
# COMPACT_ATOMS: atom_id res chain seq x y z
N MET A 1 -12.47 -6.83 4.95
CA MET A 1 -12.68 -8.02 4.06
C MET A 1 -13.04 -9.24 4.91
N SER A 2 -13.94 -10.13 4.45
CA SER A 2 -14.25 -11.37 5.19
C SER A 2 -13.10 -12.38 5.11
N ARG A 3 -13.07 -13.37 6.00
CA ARG A 3 -12.06 -14.45 5.97
C ARG A 3 -12.10 -15.25 4.67
N GLU A 4 -13.31 -15.51 4.16
CA GLU A 4 -13.52 -16.25 2.90
C GLU A 4 -13.01 -15.46 1.70
N GLN A 5 -13.32 -14.15 1.64
CA GLN A 5 -12.82 -13.27 0.58
C GLN A 5 -11.29 -13.22 0.58
N TRP A 6 -10.68 -13.10 1.76
CA TRP A 6 -9.23 -13.11 1.92
C TRP A 6 -8.60 -14.41 1.40
N GLN A 7 -9.19 -15.55 1.76
CA GLN A 7 -8.69 -16.84 1.30
C GLN A 7 -8.77 -16.96 -0.23
N ALA A 8 -9.87 -16.51 -0.84
CA ALA A 8 -10.02 -16.51 -2.29
C ALA A 8 -8.96 -15.62 -2.99
N VAL A 9 -8.66 -14.44 -2.45
CA VAL A 9 -7.59 -13.56 -2.96
C VAL A 9 -6.23 -14.26 -2.90
N MET A 10 -5.90 -14.90 -1.77
CA MET A 10 -4.65 -15.63 -1.59
C MET A 10 -4.52 -16.81 -2.57
N GLU A 11 -5.59 -17.55 -2.82
CA GLU A 11 -5.60 -18.69 -3.75
C GLU A 11 -5.47 -18.26 -5.23
N LEU A 12 -5.99 -17.08 -5.58
CA LEU A 12 -5.87 -16.51 -6.93
C LEU A 12 -4.53 -15.84 -7.18
N THR A 13 -3.79 -15.51 -6.12
CA THR A 13 -2.52 -14.79 -6.18
C THR A 13 -1.34 -15.75 -6.07
N ALA A 14 -0.34 -15.56 -6.92
CA ALA A 14 0.87 -16.36 -6.90
C ALA A 14 1.65 -16.15 -5.58
N PRO A 15 2.28 -17.20 -5.02
CA PRO A 15 2.96 -17.12 -3.72
C PRO A 15 4.02 -16.02 -3.62
N GLU A 16 4.66 -15.67 -4.73
CA GLU A 16 5.67 -14.61 -4.82
C GLU A 16 5.14 -13.23 -4.42
N PHE A 17 3.81 -13.02 -4.48
CA PHE A 17 3.16 -11.76 -4.12
C PHE A 17 2.43 -11.79 -2.77
N HIS A 18 2.42 -12.93 -2.06
CA HIS A 18 1.68 -13.07 -0.79
C HIS A 18 2.17 -12.12 0.31
N THR A 19 3.45 -11.75 0.31
CA THR A 19 3.99 -10.79 1.29
C THR A 19 3.30 -9.43 1.18
N PHE A 20 3.05 -8.93 -0.05
CA PHE A 20 2.35 -7.66 -0.26
C PHE A 20 0.93 -7.72 0.31
N LEU A 21 0.20 -8.81 0.06
CA LEU A 21 -1.14 -9.01 0.61
C LEU A 21 -1.11 -9.00 2.14
N LEU A 22 -0.12 -9.64 2.77
CA LEU A 22 -0.01 -9.69 4.23
C LEU A 22 0.26 -8.30 4.83
N GLU A 23 1.12 -7.51 4.18
CA GLU A 23 1.38 -6.11 4.55
C GLU A 23 0.10 -5.27 4.44
N HIS A 24 -0.61 -5.41 3.31
CA HIS A 24 -1.91 -4.78 3.08
C HIS A 24 -2.94 -5.10 4.15
N ARG A 25 -3.01 -6.35 4.60
CA ARG A 25 -3.96 -6.74 5.65
C ARG A 25 -3.72 -5.96 6.93
N VAL A 26 -2.46 -5.87 7.38
CA VAL A 26 -2.10 -5.15 8.60
C VAL A 26 -2.44 -3.67 8.46
N LEU A 27 -2.08 -3.06 7.33
CA LEU A 27 -2.34 -1.65 7.08
C LEU A 27 -3.85 -1.35 6.95
N ALA A 28 -4.60 -2.22 6.29
CA ALA A 28 -6.05 -2.08 6.12
C ALA A 28 -6.78 -2.12 7.47
N GLU A 29 -6.41 -3.05 8.36
CA GLU A 29 -6.97 -3.10 9.72
C GLU A 29 -6.72 -1.78 10.48
N ARG A 30 -5.53 -1.19 10.33
CA ARG A 30 -5.21 0.12 10.90
C ARG A 30 -6.04 1.25 10.30
N MET A 31 -6.14 1.32 8.97
CA MET A 31 -6.88 2.37 8.27
C MET A 31 -8.39 2.29 8.54
N GLU A 32 -8.94 1.08 8.70
CA GLU A 32 -10.31 0.89 9.16
C GLU A 32 -10.51 1.43 10.58
N ALA A 33 -9.58 1.17 11.51
CA ALA A 33 -9.64 1.71 12.86
C ALA A 33 -9.62 3.25 12.85
N VAL A 34 -8.74 3.88 12.07
CA VAL A 34 -8.67 5.34 11.90
C VAL A 34 -10.02 5.94 11.46
N ARG A 35 -10.74 5.23 10.58
CA ARG A 35 -12.04 5.71 10.08
C ARG A 35 -13.15 5.61 11.10
N ARG A 36 -13.06 4.67 12.06
CA ARG A 36 -14.03 4.44 13.15
C ARG A 36 -13.76 5.30 14.37
N ASP A 37 -12.51 5.34 14.81
CA ASP A 37 -12.10 5.88 16.11
C ASP A 37 -11.37 7.21 15.94
N ARG A 38 -11.73 8.20 16.76
CA ARG A 38 -11.08 9.51 16.80
C ARG A 38 -10.06 9.57 17.94
N SER A 39 -9.00 8.77 17.84
CA SER A 39 -7.88 8.78 18.79
C SER A 39 -6.65 9.46 18.16
N PRO A 40 -6.11 10.51 18.81
CA PRO A 40 -4.85 11.13 18.37
C PRO A 40 -3.68 10.15 18.31
N GLU A 41 -3.58 9.24 19.27
CA GLU A 41 -2.53 8.21 19.34
C GLU A 41 -2.65 7.25 18.15
N LEU A 42 -3.87 6.79 17.85
CA LEU A 42 -4.14 5.95 16.69
C LEU A 42 -3.76 6.64 15.39
N TYR A 43 -4.08 7.93 15.24
CA TYR A 43 -3.78 8.68 14.02
C TYR A 43 -2.27 8.83 13.83
N ARG A 44 -1.52 9.15 14.89
CA ARG A 44 -0.05 9.22 14.84
C ARG A 44 0.56 7.87 14.47
N LEU A 45 0.10 6.79 15.10
CA LEU A 45 0.59 5.44 14.82
C LEU A 45 0.31 5.06 13.35
N ALA A 46 -0.91 5.29 12.89
CA ALA A 46 -1.35 5.01 11.52
C ALA A 46 -0.55 5.79 10.47
N LEU A 47 -0.26 7.07 10.72
CA LEU A 47 0.57 7.89 9.83
C LEU A 47 2.02 7.39 9.78
N GLY A 48 2.56 6.89 10.90
CA GLY A 48 3.88 6.27 10.95
C GLY A 48 3.94 4.92 10.22
N GLU A 49 2.91 4.09 10.35
CA GLU A 49 2.76 2.83 9.61
C GLU A 49 2.64 3.08 8.10
N LEU A 50 1.78 4.01 7.69
CA LEU A 50 1.63 4.40 6.28
C LEU A 50 2.91 5.01 5.69
N GLY A 51 3.70 5.73 6.49
CA GLY A 51 5.01 6.21 6.06
C GLY A 51 5.95 5.07 5.66
N ARG A 52 5.97 3.98 6.45
CA ARG A 52 6.77 2.78 6.12
C ARG A 52 6.26 2.10 4.85
N GLU A 53 4.95 2.02 4.66
CA GLU A 53 4.35 1.49 3.43
C GLU A 53 4.84 2.26 2.19
N ILE A 54 4.78 3.59 2.27
CA ILE A 54 5.22 4.48 1.19
C ILE A 54 6.70 4.28 0.86
N ASP A 55 7.54 4.16 1.89
CA ASP A 55 9.00 4.10 1.75
C ASP A 55 9.50 2.69 1.37
N HIS A 56 8.69 1.66 1.58
CA HIS A 56 9.08 0.27 1.36
C HIS A 56 8.20 -0.42 0.32
N HIS A 57 6.92 -0.62 0.61
CA HIS A 57 5.99 -1.35 -0.25
C HIS A 57 5.85 -0.70 -1.62
N PHE A 58 5.50 0.59 -1.68
CA PHE A 58 5.34 1.29 -2.97
C PHE A 58 6.64 1.30 -3.77
N VAL A 59 7.78 1.47 -3.09
CA VAL A 59 9.10 1.45 -3.73
C VAL A 59 9.39 0.09 -4.33
N HIS A 60 9.04 -0.98 -3.61
CA HIS A 60 9.21 -2.35 -4.08
C HIS A 60 8.37 -2.65 -5.30
N GLU A 61 7.09 -2.26 -5.29
CA GLU A 61 6.23 -2.42 -6.45
C GLU A 61 6.76 -1.64 -7.64
N GLU A 62 7.02 -0.34 -7.46
CA GLU A 62 7.46 0.54 -8.55
C GLU A 62 8.79 0.15 -9.19
N LYS A 63 9.67 -0.48 -8.40
CA LYS A 63 11.01 -0.86 -8.82
C LYS A 63 11.09 -2.29 -9.36
N PHE A 64 10.29 -3.20 -8.83
CA PHE A 64 10.44 -4.63 -9.11
C PHE A 64 9.20 -5.23 -9.79
N VAL A 65 7.99 -4.84 -9.39
CA VAL A 65 6.74 -5.40 -9.91
C VAL A 65 6.28 -4.69 -11.17
N LEU A 66 6.04 -3.37 -11.08
CA LEU A 66 5.45 -2.59 -12.17
C LEU A 66 6.26 -2.67 -13.48
N PRO A 67 7.62 -2.63 -13.47
CA PRO A 67 8.40 -2.77 -14.69
C PRO A 67 8.21 -4.12 -15.40
N LYS A 68 7.85 -5.18 -14.69
CA LYS A 68 7.53 -6.50 -15.30
C LYS A 68 6.13 -6.52 -15.91
N VAL A 69 5.23 -5.67 -15.42
CA VAL A 69 3.86 -5.57 -15.93
C VAL A 69 3.76 -4.66 -17.16
N GLU A 70 4.59 -3.61 -17.23
CA GLU A 70 4.58 -2.61 -18.31
C GLU A 70 4.62 -3.20 -19.75
N PRO A 71 5.42 -4.24 -20.07
CA PRO A 71 5.42 -4.84 -21.41
C PRO A 71 4.08 -5.43 -21.85
N TYR A 72 3.23 -5.84 -20.91
CA TYR A 72 1.91 -6.41 -21.19
C TYR A 72 0.83 -5.35 -21.48
N PHE A 73 1.11 -4.09 -21.16
CA PHE A 73 0.19 -2.98 -21.32
C PHE A 73 0.93 -1.77 -21.92
N PRO A 74 1.27 -1.79 -23.23
CA PRO A 74 2.13 -0.79 -23.85
C PRO A 74 1.39 0.54 -24.03
N SER A 75 1.32 1.33 -22.95
CA SER A 75 0.65 2.61 -22.93
C SER A 75 1.26 3.50 -21.84
N ALA A 76 1.63 4.71 -22.23
CA ALA A 76 2.21 5.71 -21.33
C ALA A 76 1.14 6.48 -20.53
N VAL A 77 -0.14 6.36 -20.88
CA VAL A 77 -1.23 7.19 -20.35
C VAL A 77 -2.28 6.41 -19.57
N ALA A 78 -2.40 5.11 -19.84
CA ALA A 78 -3.44 4.26 -19.28
C ALA A 78 -2.93 2.83 -19.14
N GLY A 79 -3.23 2.18 -18.01
CA GLY A 79 -2.79 0.83 -17.72
C GLY A 79 -2.60 0.63 -16.22
N PRO A 80 -2.47 -0.62 -15.76
CA PRO A 80 -2.36 -0.92 -14.33
C PRO A 80 -1.13 -0.24 -13.71
N ALA A 81 0.04 -0.35 -14.32
CA ALA A 81 1.27 0.27 -13.81
C ALA A 81 1.17 1.81 -13.74
N VAL A 82 0.69 2.45 -14.81
CA VAL A 82 0.50 3.92 -14.84
C VAL A 82 -0.50 4.36 -13.76
N LYS A 83 -1.61 3.62 -13.61
CA LYS A 83 -2.64 3.94 -12.64
C LYS A 83 -2.12 3.81 -11.21
N LEU A 84 -1.40 2.73 -10.87
CA LEU A 84 -0.85 2.53 -9.54
C LEU A 84 0.19 3.60 -9.18
N ARG A 85 1.14 3.92 -10.07
CA ARG A 85 2.09 5.03 -9.86
C ARG A 85 1.36 6.35 -9.56
N SER A 86 0.30 6.67 -10.31
CA SER A 86 -0.48 7.89 -10.07
C SER A 86 -1.19 7.91 -8.70
N GLU A 87 -1.56 6.74 -8.19
CA GLU A 87 -2.20 6.59 -6.89
C GLU A 87 -1.18 6.67 -5.76
N HIS A 88 0.01 6.05 -5.93
CA HIS A 88 1.12 6.20 -5.02
C HIS A 88 1.50 7.67 -4.86
N ASP A 89 1.61 8.42 -5.97
CA ASP A 89 1.94 9.84 -5.93
C ASP A 89 0.86 10.68 -5.23
N LEU A 90 -0.41 10.36 -5.44
CA LEU A 90 -1.51 10.99 -4.72
C LEU A 90 -1.41 10.70 -3.22
N ILE A 91 -1.23 9.44 -2.83
CA ILE A 91 -1.13 9.02 -1.42
C ILE A 91 0.09 9.65 -0.76
N ARG A 92 1.27 9.63 -1.39
CA ARG A 92 2.49 10.31 -0.93
C ARG A 92 2.27 11.79 -0.68
N ARG A 93 1.61 12.48 -1.61
CA ARG A 93 1.31 13.91 -1.47
C ARG A 93 0.38 14.15 -0.29
N ARG A 94 -0.72 13.40 -0.18
CA ARG A 94 -1.67 13.54 0.93
C ARG A 94 -1.07 13.19 2.29
N HIS A 95 -0.25 12.16 2.35
CA HIS A 95 0.48 11.79 3.56
C HIS A 95 1.39 12.93 4.03
N ARG A 96 2.22 13.49 3.13
CA ARG A 96 3.07 14.66 3.47
C ARG A 96 2.27 15.86 3.93
N GLU A 97 1.15 16.19 3.26
CA GLU A 97 0.26 17.29 3.66
C GLU A 97 -0.29 17.08 5.08
N VAL A 98 -0.76 15.87 5.39
CA VAL A 98 -1.34 15.52 6.70
C VAL A 98 -0.29 15.51 7.80
N VAL A 99 0.90 14.95 7.54
CA VAL A 99 2.01 14.91 8.50
C VAL A 99 2.52 16.32 8.78
N ALA A 100 2.62 17.19 7.77
CA ALA A 100 3.04 18.59 7.96
C ALA A 100 2.04 19.40 8.81
N GLY A 101 0.76 19.04 8.77
CA GLY A 101 -0.29 19.65 9.59
C GLY A 101 -0.44 19.07 11.00
N MET A 102 0.37 18.07 11.37
CA MET A 102 0.26 17.41 12.67
C MET A 102 0.89 18.26 13.78
N ASP A 103 0.08 18.71 14.74
CA ASP A 103 0.58 19.26 15.99
C ASP A 103 0.95 18.11 16.96
N PRO A 104 2.22 17.97 17.39
CA PRO A 104 2.61 16.94 18.35
C PRO A 104 1.89 17.08 19.71
N ARG A 105 1.34 18.25 20.03
CA ARG A 105 0.56 18.53 21.25
C ARG A 105 -0.95 18.33 21.05
N ALA A 106 -1.37 17.94 19.85
CA ALA A 106 -2.77 17.77 19.50
C ALA A 106 -3.51 16.81 20.46
N GLY A 107 -4.71 17.22 20.88
CA GLY A 107 -5.63 16.46 21.71
C GLY A 107 -6.85 15.95 20.93
N ILE A 108 -7.87 15.50 21.66
CA ILE A 108 -9.10 14.95 21.05
C ILE A 108 -9.87 16.00 20.21
N GLY A 109 -9.76 17.29 20.54
CA GLY A 109 -10.37 18.37 19.75
C GLY A 109 -9.83 18.45 18.32
N ASP A 110 -8.56 18.13 18.12
CA ASP A 110 -7.88 18.27 16.83
C ASP A 110 -8.23 17.12 15.86
N VAL A 111 -8.52 15.93 16.39
CA VAL A 111 -9.00 14.79 15.60
C VAL A 111 -10.49 14.88 15.22
N ALA A 112 -11.24 15.78 15.86
CA ALA A 112 -12.60 16.12 15.46
C ALA A 112 -12.67 17.27 14.44
N GLY A 113 -11.54 17.93 14.17
CA GLY A 113 -11.41 19.06 13.26
C GLY A 113 -10.90 18.70 11.85
N PRO A 114 -10.57 19.72 11.04
CA PRO A 114 -10.15 19.53 9.64
C PRO A 114 -8.95 18.61 9.45
N TRP A 115 -8.00 18.60 10.39
CA TRP A 115 -6.86 17.69 10.33
C TRP A 115 -7.30 16.23 10.48
N GLY A 116 -8.16 15.92 11.45
CA GLY A 116 -8.68 14.58 11.63
C GLY A 116 -9.49 14.08 10.42
N ASP A 117 -10.26 14.96 9.78
CA ASP A 117 -10.97 14.63 8.54
C ASP A 117 -9.99 14.34 7.37
N ALA A 118 -8.88 15.08 7.29
CA ALA A 118 -7.84 14.81 6.30
C ALA A 118 -7.16 13.44 6.51
N VAL A 119 -6.87 13.08 7.77
CA VAL A 119 -6.34 11.74 8.12
C VAL A 119 -7.32 10.64 7.69
N ARG A 120 -8.63 10.80 7.97
CA ARG A 120 -9.66 9.82 7.59
C ARG A 120 -9.85 9.70 6.09
N LEU A 121 -9.73 10.82 5.36
CA LEU A 121 -9.75 10.81 3.90
C LEU A 121 -8.53 10.08 3.33
N LEU A 122 -7.34 10.31 3.89
CA LEU A 122 -6.13 9.57 3.52
C LEU A 122 -6.31 8.06 3.77
N ALA A 123 -6.85 7.68 4.93
CA ALA A 123 -7.15 6.28 5.25
C ALA A 123 -8.13 5.65 4.24
N TYR A 124 -9.14 6.40 3.79
CA TYR A 124 -10.04 5.95 2.73
C TYR A 124 -9.30 5.73 1.39
N LEU A 125 -8.42 6.65 0.99
CA LEU A 125 -7.65 6.51 -0.25
C LEU A 125 -6.75 5.27 -0.23
N VAL A 126 -6.08 5.01 0.89
CA VAL A 126 -5.24 3.83 1.09
C VAL A 126 -6.08 2.55 1.02
N LEU A 127 -7.22 2.50 1.71
CA LEU A 127 -8.10 1.32 1.65
C LEU A 127 -8.59 1.03 0.23
N ARG A 128 -8.91 2.07 -0.57
CA ARG A 128 -9.33 1.91 -1.96
C ARG A 128 -8.20 1.44 -2.89
N HIS A 129 -6.97 1.83 -2.56
CA HIS A 129 -5.78 1.40 -3.27
C HIS A 129 -5.50 -0.08 -2.98
N ILE A 130 -5.42 -0.46 -1.69
CA ILE A 130 -5.28 -1.87 -1.24
C ILE A 130 -6.37 -2.75 -1.83
N GLU A 131 -7.64 -2.33 -1.75
CA GLU A 131 -8.76 -3.11 -2.30
C GLU A 131 -8.54 -3.43 -3.78
N LYS A 132 -8.01 -2.47 -4.55
CA LYS A 132 -7.76 -2.67 -5.96
C LYS A 132 -6.62 -3.63 -6.21
N GLU A 133 -5.57 -3.53 -5.42
CA GLU A 133 -4.40 -4.37 -5.59
C GLU A 133 -4.69 -5.82 -5.24
N ASP A 134 -5.29 -6.03 -4.06
CA ASP A 134 -5.66 -7.35 -3.56
C ASP A 134 -6.65 -8.05 -4.49
N HIS A 135 -7.68 -7.34 -4.96
CA HIS A 135 -8.78 -7.99 -5.71
C HIS A 135 -8.55 -8.06 -7.21
N TYR A 136 -7.69 -7.19 -7.76
CA TYR A 136 -7.51 -7.11 -9.21
C TYR A 136 -6.04 -7.18 -9.62
N PHE A 137 -5.17 -6.33 -9.06
CA PHE A 137 -3.80 -6.23 -9.55
C PHE A 137 -3.00 -7.52 -9.31
N PHE A 138 -2.88 -7.97 -8.06
CA PHE A 138 -2.09 -9.15 -7.72
C PHE A 138 -2.63 -10.43 -8.37
N PRO A 139 -3.96 -10.70 -8.37
CA PRO A 139 -4.53 -11.83 -9.12
C PRO A 139 -4.27 -11.74 -10.62
N MET A 140 -4.36 -10.55 -11.23
CA MET A 140 -4.10 -10.35 -12.65
C MET A 140 -2.63 -10.59 -12.99
N ILE A 141 -1.68 -9.98 -12.26
CA ILE A 141 -0.26 -10.14 -12.56
C ILE A 141 0.21 -11.58 -12.34
N SER A 142 -0.42 -12.29 -11.40
CA SER A 142 -0.20 -13.73 -11.17
C SER A 142 -0.56 -14.59 -12.38
N ARG A 143 -1.42 -14.10 -13.27
CA ARG A 143 -1.86 -14.80 -14.49
C ARG A 143 -1.09 -14.40 -15.74
N ILE A 144 -0.67 -13.13 -15.85
CA ILE A 144 0.00 -12.64 -17.06
C ILE A 144 1.52 -12.83 -17.03
N LEU A 145 2.15 -12.71 -15.86
CA LEU A 145 3.58 -12.88 -15.73
C LEU A 145 3.96 -14.35 -15.86
N THR A 146 5.10 -14.64 -16.47
CA THR A 146 5.62 -16.01 -16.52
C THR A 146 6.14 -16.45 -15.14
N PRO A 147 6.29 -17.76 -14.88
CA PRO A 147 6.95 -18.24 -13.67
C PRO A 147 8.34 -17.63 -13.45
N GLU A 148 9.12 -17.45 -14.52
CA GLU A 148 10.45 -16.86 -14.47
C GLU A 148 10.40 -15.38 -14.05
N GLU A 149 9.49 -14.59 -14.62
CA GLU A 149 9.32 -13.19 -14.25
C GLU A 149 8.90 -13.03 -12.78
N ARG A 150 7.98 -13.88 -12.30
CA ARG A 150 7.58 -13.88 -10.88
C ARG A 150 8.75 -14.25 -9.96
N ALA A 151 9.54 -15.25 -10.35
CA ALA A 151 10.74 -15.64 -9.61
C ALA A 151 11.75 -14.49 -9.55
N GLU A 152 11.99 -13.79 -10.66
CA GLU A 152 12.87 -12.62 -10.70
C GLU A 152 12.42 -11.50 -9.75
N VAL A 153 11.10 -11.24 -9.67
CA VAL A 153 10.52 -10.29 -8.70
C VAL A 153 10.79 -10.76 -7.27
N ALA A 154 10.44 -12.01 -6.95
CA ALA A 154 10.63 -12.57 -5.61
C ALA A 154 12.10 -12.50 -5.15
N GLU A 155 13.03 -12.82 -6.05
CA GLU A 155 14.46 -12.71 -5.76
C GLU A 155 14.91 -11.26 -5.55
N ALA A 156 14.41 -10.32 -6.35
CA ALA A 156 14.74 -8.91 -6.22
C ALA A 156 14.27 -8.35 -4.87
N LEU A 157 13.06 -8.71 -4.45
CA LEU A 157 12.50 -8.37 -3.13
C LEU A 157 13.33 -8.98 -1.99
N ALA A 158 13.66 -10.27 -2.09
CA ALA A 158 14.47 -10.94 -1.08
C ALA A 158 15.87 -10.30 -0.95
N ARG A 159 16.47 -9.86 -2.07
CA ARG A 159 17.73 -9.11 -2.06
C ARG A 159 17.58 -7.72 -1.44
N ALA A 160 16.49 -7.00 -1.71
CA ALA A 160 16.23 -5.69 -1.14
C ALA A 160 16.06 -5.75 0.38
N ASN A 161 15.23 -6.67 0.88
CA ASN A 161 14.98 -6.87 2.31
C ASN A 161 16.27 -7.21 3.09
N ARG A 162 17.12 -8.11 2.56
CA ARG A 162 18.41 -8.43 3.18
C ARG A 162 19.39 -7.25 3.26
N LYS A 163 19.29 -6.27 2.36
CA LYS A 163 20.13 -5.06 2.40
C LYS A 163 19.65 -4.10 3.47
N MET A 164 18.34 -4.03 3.72
CA MET A 164 17.77 -3.19 4.76
C MET A 164 18.07 -3.71 6.18
N GLU A 165 18.05 -5.04 6.38
CA GLU A 165 18.45 -5.66 7.66
C GLU A 165 19.92 -5.44 8.03
N LYS A 166 20.77 -5.08 7.05
CA LYS A 166 22.20 -4.85 7.22
C LYS A 166 22.60 -3.37 7.20
N ALA A 167 21.63 -2.46 7.07
CA ALA A 167 21.87 -1.03 7.20
C ALA A 167 22.02 -0.68 8.70
N PRO A 168 23.11 -0.01 9.11
CA PRO A 168 23.39 0.31 10.51
C PRO A 168 22.40 1.28 11.14
#